data_AF-A0A1A0UCB1-F1
#
_entry.id   AF-A0A1A0UCB1-F1
#
_cell.length_a   1.000
_cell.length_b   1.000
_cell.length_c   1.000
_cell.angle_alpha   90.00
_cell.angle_beta   90.00
_cell.angle_gamma   90.00
#
_symmetry.space_group_name_H-M   'P 1'
#
loop_
_entity.id
_entity.type
_entity.pdbx_description
1 polymer ?
#
loop_
_entity_poly.entity_id
_entity_poly.type
_entity_poly.pdbx_seq_one_letter_code
_entity_poly.pdbx_strand_id
1 'polypeptide(L)'
;MTQSEIEVLSRAHDMFAGGIRPSSVDAGTGHYRNLLQSAAGLNDGVARGGYRLAVDHSRQRLAAAAATDAAAAGVIARAQRDRAEARDLTGGVLDEARAAAVEAPATPMAQREAMRRRAARLRAQRAHVLSARFRARRRLAELRALRYQLLRHRPAGLNGRAAIAVRAALSRLGRPYVWGATGPEQFDCSGLVQWSYAQAGIHLDRTTYQQINDGIPVPRSQVRPGDLVFPHAGHVQLAIGNNLVVEAPYPGASVRISPLGPNVAIRRPL
;
A
#
# COMPACT_ATOMS: atom_id res chain seq x y z
N MET A 1 -39.06 13.82 -7.94
CA MET A 1 -37.68 13.42 -7.58
C MET A 1 -36.93 14.64 -7.05
N THR A 2 -35.97 14.51 -6.13
CA THR A 2 -35.27 15.70 -5.60
C THR A 2 -33.94 15.88 -6.34
N GLN A 3 -33.71 17.06 -6.90
CA GLN A 3 -32.46 17.50 -7.56
C GLN A 3 -31.20 17.11 -6.76
N SER A 4 -31.35 17.02 -5.44
CA SER A 4 -30.41 16.47 -4.47
C SER A 4 -29.85 15.05 -4.74
N GLU A 5 -30.60 14.09 -5.31
CA GLU A 5 -30.05 12.75 -5.62
C GLU A 5 -29.00 12.82 -6.72
N ILE A 6 -29.35 13.44 -7.84
CA ILE A 6 -28.47 13.58 -9.01
C ILE A 6 -27.22 14.35 -8.62
N GLU A 7 -27.35 15.41 -7.82
CA GLU A 7 -26.20 16.15 -7.29
C GLU A 7 -25.26 15.27 -6.45
N VAL A 8 -25.80 14.43 -5.56
CA VAL A 8 -24.97 13.51 -4.75
C VAL A 8 -24.25 12.50 -5.64
N LEU A 9 -24.94 11.93 -6.62
CA LEU A 9 -24.35 10.97 -7.56
C LEU A 9 -23.30 11.62 -8.46
N SER A 10 -23.55 12.85 -8.93
CA SER A 10 -22.61 13.64 -9.72
C SER A 10 -21.34 13.94 -8.94
N ARG A 11 -21.46 14.47 -7.72
CA ARG A 11 -20.28 14.74 -6.86
C ARG A 11 -19.42 13.49 -6.65
N ALA A 12 -20.04 12.31 -6.51
CA ALA A 12 -19.32 11.05 -6.38
C ALA A 12 -18.60 10.65 -7.69
N HIS A 13 -19.23 10.85 -8.85
CA HIS A 13 -18.63 10.59 -10.16
C HIS A 13 -17.48 11.56 -10.49
N ASP A 14 -17.64 12.84 -10.15
CA ASP A 14 -16.67 13.91 -10.43
C ASP A 14 -15.31 13.65 -9.76
N MET A 15 -15.28 12.87 -8.68
CA MET A 15 -14.04 12.39 -8.05
C MET A 15 -13.14 11.60 -9.01
N PHE A 16 -13.71 10.99 -10.06
CA PHE A 16 -13.01 10.15 -11.03
C PHE A 16 -12.93 10.78 -12.43
N ALA A 17 -13.83 11.73 -12.75
CA ALA A 17 -14.00 12.31 -14.08
C ALA A 17 -12.94 13.35 -14.49
N GLY A 18 -12.23 13.98 -13.54
CA GLY A 18 -11.22 15.01 -13.83
C GLY A 18 -10.03 14.52 -14.69
N GLY A 19 -9.36 15.41 -15.41
CA GLY A 19 -8.18 15.07 -16.20
C GLY A 19 -6.95 14.79 -15.33
N ILE A 20 -6.14 13.79 -15.70
CA ILE A 20 -4.79 13.60 -15.16
C ILE A 20 -3.80 13.77 -16.31
N ARG A 21 -2.69 14.48 -16.08
CA ARG A 21 -1.52 14.36 -16.94
C ARG A 21 -0.97 12.94 -16.80
N PRO A 22 -0.79 12.16 -17.89
CA PRO A 22 -0.16 10.86 -17.79
C PRO A 22 1.27 11.04 -17.28
N SER A 23 1.56 10.50 -16.09
CA SER A 23 2.94 10.38 -15.60
C SER A 23 3.55 9.15 -16.26
N SER A 24 4.18 9.30 -17.43
CA SER A 24 5.01 8.22 -17.97
C SER A 24 6.31 8.17 -17.17
N VAL A 25 6.50 7.10 -16.41
CA VAL A 25 7.82 6.75 -15.86
C VAL A 25 8.51 5.92 -16.95
N ASP A 26 8.82 6.54 -18.08
CA ASP A 26 9.73 5.95 -19.06
C ASP A 26 11.14 6.43 -18.71
N ALA A 27 11.93 5.52 -18.13
CA ALA A 27 13.31 5.81 -17.79
C ALA A 27 14.26 5.65 -19.02
N GLY A 28 13.75 5.29 -20.21
CA GLY A 28 14.57 5.13 -21.41
C GLY A 28 15.65 4.03 -21.29
N THR A 29 15.49 3.09 -20.35
CA THR A 29 16.54 2.12 -19.97
C THR A 29 16.81 1.06 -21.04
N GLY A 30 15.94 0.94 -22.05
CA GLY A 30 16.11 0.02 -23.18
C GLY A 30 17.40 0.28 -23.97
N HIS A 31 17.79 1.54 -24.13
CA HIS A 31 19.00 1.91 -24.87
C HIS A 31 20.29 1.53 -24.12
N TYR A 32 20.30 1.71 -22.80
CA TYR A 32 21.44 1.35 -21.94
C TYR A 32 21.66 -0.16 -21.83
N ARG A 33 20.58 -0.95 -21.89
CA ARG A 33 20.67 -2.42 -21.87
C ARG A 33 21.49 -2.96 -23.05
N ASN A 34 21.23 -2.45 -24.25
CA ASN A 34 21.93 -2.87 -25.47
C ASN A 34 23.41 -2.42 -25.48
N LEU A 35 23.69 -1.16 -25.09
CA LEU A 35 25.06 -0.64 -24.98
C LEU A 35 25.93 -1.45 -24.00
N LEU A 36 25.37 -1.85 -22.86
CA LEU A 36 26.10 -2.64 -21.86
C LEU A 36 26.32 -4.10 -22.27
N GLN A 37 25.47 -4.64 -23.15
CA GLN A 37 25.61 -5.97 -23.71
C GLN A 37 26.73 -5.99 -24.78
N SER A 38 26.82 -4.96 -25.61
CA SER A 38 27.88 -4.79 -26.61
C SER A 38 29.27 -4.57 -25.98
N ALA A 39 29.36 -3.81 -24.89
CA ALA A 39 30.63 -3.56 -24.18
C ALA A 39 31.22 -4.83 -23.50
N ALA A 40 30.45 -5.90 -23.35
CA ALA A 40 30.91 -7.17 -22.78
C ALA A 40 31.91 -7.92 -23.69
N GLY A 41 31.91 -7.63 -24.99
CA GLY A 41 32.68 -8.35 -26.01
C GLY A 41 34.10 -7.82 -26.24
N LEU A 42 34.52 -6.72 -25.60
CA LEU A 42 35.78 -6.03 -25.90
C LEU A 42 36.61 -5.79 -24.63
N ASN A 43 37.57 -6.68 -24.30
CA ASN A 43 38.96 -6.37 -23.88
C ASN A 43 39.67 -7.38 -22.93
N ASP A 44 40.99 -7.48 -23.16
CA ASP A 44 42.00 -8.36 -22.57
C ASP A 44 42.74 -7.80 -21.32
N GLY A 45 43.44 -8.68 -20.58
CA GLY A 45 44.51 -8.41 -19.60
C GLY A 45 44.17 -7.93 -18.17
N VAL A 46 44.56 -8.71 -17.16
CA VAL A 46 44.77 -8.55 -15.68
C VAL A 46 44.26 -7.31 -14.88
N ALA A 47 44.05 -6.12 -15.46
CA ALA A 47 43.17 -5.08 -14.88
C ALA A 47 41.70 -5.56 -14.72
N ARG A 48 41.42 -6.73 -15.30
CA ARG A 48 40.19 -7.53 -15.33
C ARG A 48 39.49 -7.78 -13.99
N GLY A 49 40.16 -7.82 -12.83
CA GLY A 49 39.49 -8.19 -11.56
C GLY A 49 38.59 -7.09 -11.00
N GLY A 50 39.21 -5.96 -10.63
CA GLY A 50 38.50 -4.80 -10.09
C GLY A 50 37.61 -4.11 -11.13
N TYR A 51 38.04 -4.05 -12.39
CA TYR A 51 37.24 -3.48 -13.47
C TYR A 51 36.01 -4.34 -13.80
N ARG A 52 36.13 -5.68 -13.90
CA ARG A 52 34.95 -6.53 -14.09
C ARG A 52 34.01 -6.46 -12.90
N LEU A 53 34.53 -6.49 -11.67
CA LEU A 53 33.70 -6.33 -10.48
C LEU A 53 32.95 -4.98 -10.46
N ALA A 54 33.61 -3.89 -10.85
CA ALA A 54 32.98 -2.58 -10.94
C ALA A 54 31.92 -2.51 -12.06
N VAL A 55 32.20 -3.09 -13.23
CA VAL A 55 31.24 -3.18 -14.36
C VAL A 55 30.06 -4.06 -14.01
N ASP A 56 30.28 -5.22 -13.39
CA ASP A 56 29.23 -6.15 -12.98
C ASP A 56 28.38 -5.55 -11.86
N HIS A 57 28.98 -4.85 -10.90
CA HIS A 57 28.23 -4.10 -9.89
C HIS A 57 27.42 -2.96 -10.51
N SER A 58 27.97 -2.25 -11.51
CA SER A 58 27.24 -1.21 -12.24
C SER A 58 26.08 -1.78 -13.05
N ARG A 59 26.26 -2.95 -13.68
CA ARG A 59 25.21 -3.70 -14.39
C ARG A 59 24.11 -4.15 -13.45
N GLN A 60 24.46 -4.74 -12.31
CA GLN A 60 23.51 -5.18 -11.29
C GLN A 60 22.69 -4.00 -10.77
N ARG A 61 23.34 -2.85 -10.50
CA ARG A 61 22.64 -1.63 -10.10
C ARG A 61 21.68 -1.12 -11.17
N LEU A 62 22.09 -1.10 -12.43
CA LEU A 62 21.21 -0.66 -13.52
C LEU A 62 20.03 -1.63 -13.73
N ALA A 63 20.29 -2.93 -13.67
CA ALA A 63 19.24 -3.94 -13.78
C ALA A 63 18.22 -3.83 -12.62
N ALA A 64 18.70 -3.61 -11.39
CA ALA A 64 17.84 -3.39 -10.22
C ALA A 64 17.02 -2.09 -10.32
N ALA A 65 17.63 -1.01 -10.83
CA ALA A 65 16.93 0.24 -11.10
C ALA A 65 15.84 0.04 -12.16
N ALA A 66 16.17 -0.57 -13.30
CA ALA A 66 15.21 -0.84 -14.38
C ALA A 66 14.06 -1.77 -13.93
N ALA A 67 14.34 -2.77 -13.09
CA ALA A 67 13.31 -3.63 -12.51
C ALA A 67 12.38 -2.84 -11.58
N THR A 68 12.91 -1.89 -10.80
CA THR A 68 12.11 -1.06 -9.92
C THR A 68 11.25 -0.06 -10.71
N ASP A 69 11.80 0.56 -11.75
CA ASP A 69 11.06 1.46 -12.64
C ASP A 69 9.90 0.72 -13.33
N ALA A 70 10.17 -0.49 -13.84
CA ALA A 70 9.14 -1.35 -14.42
C ALA A 70 8.04 -1.71 -13.40
N ALA A 71 8.43 -2.02 -12.15
CA ALA A 71 7.47 -2.30 -11.08
C ALA A 71 6.61 -1.06 -10.74
N ALA A 72 7.23 0.13 -10.64
CA ALA A 72 6.54 1.38 -10.39
C ALA A 72 5.57 1.74 -11.51
N ALA A 73 6.01 1.63 -12.77
CA ALA A 73 5.17 1.82 -13.95
C ALA A 73 3.97 0.86 -13.94
N GLY A 74 4.18 -0.41 -13.57
CA GLY A 74 3.10 -1.39 -13.41
C GLY A 74 2.08 -1.02 -12.34
N VAL A 75 2.51 -0.47 -11.20
CA VAL A 75 1.59 0.02 -10.14
C VAL A 75 0.78 1.23 -10.63
N ILE A 76 1.42 2.17 -11.32
CA ILE A 76 0.77 3.36 -11.88
C ILE A 76 -0.27 2.95 -12.93
N ALA A 77 0.08 2.05 -13.85
CA ALA A 77 -0.85 1.56 -14.87
C ALA A 77 -2.07 0.86 -14.25
N ARG A 78 -1.89 0.07 -13.18
CA ARG A 78 -3.01 -0.50 -12.43
C ARG A 78 -3.87 0.57 -11.75
N ALA A 79 -3.26 1.59 -11.16
CA ALA A 79 -3.98 2.71 -10.54
C ALA A 79 -4.84 3.48 -11.57
N GLN A 80 -4.32 3.68 -12.78
CA GLN A 80 -5.06 4.29 -13.88
C GLN A 80 -6.26 3.44 -14.30
N ARG A 81 -6.10 2.11 -14.45
CA ARG A 81 -7.21 1.19 -14.74
C ARG A 81 -8.25 1.17 -13.63
N ASP A 82 -7.83 1.07 -12.37
CA ASP A 82 -8.72 1.08 -11.20
C ASP A 82 -9.57 2.38 -11.16
N ARG A 83 -8.98 3.51 -11.57
CA ARG A 83 -9.71 4.78 -11.68
C ARG A 83 -10.69 4.82 -12.86
N ALA A 84 -10.27 4.33 -14.03
CA ALA A 84 -11.14 4.27 -15.21
C ALA A 84 -12.38 3.40 -14.92
N GLU A 85 -12.19 2.22 -14.33
CA GLU A 85 -13.29 1.35 -13.90
C GLU A 85 -14.22 2.07 -12.90
N ALA A 86 -13.68 2.81 -11.93
CA ALA A 86 -14.49 3.59 -10.99
C ALA A 86 -15.29 4.71 -11.68
N ARG A 87 -14.70 5.37 -12.69
CA ARG A 87 -15.38 6.39 -13.51
C ARG A 87 -16.56 5.77 -14.25
N ASP A 88 -16.35 4.64 -14.91
CA ASP A 88 -17.38 3.97 -15.72
C ASP A 88 -18.54 3.47 -14.83
N LEU A 89 -18.22 2.81 -13.72
CA LEU A 89 -19.23 2.32 -12.76
C LEU A 89 -20.05 3.46 -12.14
N THR A 90 -19.39 4.55 -11.71
CA THR A 90 -20.09 5.69 -11.11
C THR A 90 -20.87 6.52 -12.13
N GLY A 91 -20.41 6.54 -13.39
CA GLY A 91 -21.12 7.15 -14.52
C GLY A 91 -22.39 6.37 -14.86
N GLY A 92 -22.31 5.04 -14.92
CA GLY A 92 -23.47 4.19 -15.19
C GLY A 92 -24.63 4.38 -14.19
N VAL A 93 -24.32 4.51 -12.89
CA VAL A 93 -25.34 4.78 -11.86
C VAL A 93 -25.95 6.19 -12.02
N LEU A 94 -25.14 7.17 -12.41
CA LEU A 94 -25.60 8.54 -12.66
C LEU A 94 -26.50 8.61 -13.89
N ASP A 95 -26.15 7.90 -14.96
CA ASP A 95 -26.94 7.84 -16.19
C ASP A 95 -28.26 7.11 -15.96
N GLU A 96 -28.27 6.01 -15.19
CA GLU A 96 -29.51 5.34 -14.75
C GLU A 96 -30.40 6.30 -13.95
N ALA A 97 -29.82 7.09 -13.04
CA ALA A 97 -30.56 8.06 -12.25
C ALA A 97 -31.14 9.20 -13.10
N ARG A 98 -30.42 9.66 -14.12
CA ARG A 98 -30.88 10.69 -15.08
C ARG A 98 -32.00 10.15 -15.97
N ALA A 99 -31.86 8.93 -16.49
CA ALA A 99 -32.90 8.28 -17.30
C ALA A 99 -34.20 8.08 -16.50
N ALA A 100 -34.09 7.66 -15.24
CA ALA A 100 -35.24 7.50 -14.35
C ALA A 100 -35.88 8.83 -13.92
N ALA A 101 -35.18 9.97 -14.07
CA ALA A 101 -35.67 11.28 -13.67
C ALA A 101 -36.76 11.86 -14.57
N VAL A 102 -36.95 11.27 -15.75
CA VAL A 102 -37.88 11.78 -16.78
C VAL A 102 -39.34 11.42 -16.46
N GLU A 103 -39.60 10.44 -15.59
CA GLU A 103 -40.95 9.90 -15.36
C GLU A 103 -41.40 10.05 -13.90
N ALA A 104 -42.53 10.74 -13.66
CA ALA A 104 -43.09 10.93 -12.33
C ALA A 104 -44.01 9.74 -11.95
N PRO A 105 -43.79 9.08 -10.80
CA PRO A 105 -44.59 7.92 -10.41
C PRO A 105 -46.04 8.31 -10.08
N ALA A 106 -46.98 7.81 -10.88
CA ALA A 106 -48.41 8.16 -10.79
C ALA A 106 -49.18 7.45 -9.65
N THR A 107 -48.66 6.34 -9.11
CA THR A 107 -49.34 5.54 -8.09
C THR A 107 -48.52 5.42 -6.79
N PRO A 108 -49.15 5.19 -5.62
CA PRO A 108 -48.43 4.96 -4.36
C PRO A 108 -47.47 3.76 -4.43
N MET A 109 -47.80 2.72 -5.19
CA MET A 109 -46.90 1.58 -5.43
C MET A 109 -45.69 2.00 -6.27
N ALA A 110 -45.89 2.77 -7.35
CA ALA A 110 -44.80 3.30 -8.17
C ALA A 110 -43.88 4.24 -7.36
N GLN A 111 -44.44 5.03 -6.44
CA GLN A 111 -43.66 5.88 -5.53
C GLN A 111 -42.76 5.07 -4.60
N ARG A 112 -43.29 4.01 -3.99
CA ARG A 112 -42.50 3.11 -3.13
C ARG A 112 -41.37 2.44 -3.90
N GLU A 113 -41.65 1.98 -5.12
CA GLU A 113 -40.64 1.35 -5.98
C GLU A 113 -39.57 2.36 -6.41
N ALA A 114 -39.94 3.59 -6.77
CA ALA A 114 -38.99 4.66 -7.07
C ALA A 114 -38.07 4.97 -5.88
N MET A 115 -38.60 4.99 -4.65
CA MET A 115 -37.79 5.17 -3.43
C MET A 115 -36.82 4.00 -3.22
N ARG A 116 -37.24 2.75 -3.46
CA ARG A 116 -36.37 1.57 -3.37
C ARG A 116 -35.22 1.63 -4.38
N ARG A 117 -35.52 1.96 -5.64
CA ARG A 117 -34.52 2.11 -6.70
C ARG A 117 -33.52 3.22 -6.40
N ARG A 118 -34.00 4.38 -5.93
CA ARG A 118 -33.14 5.48 -5.44
C ARG A 118 -32.20 5.01 -4.33
N ALA A 119 -32.73 4.31 -3.33
CA ALA A 119 -31.91 3.80 -2.24
C ALA A 119 -30.90 2.74 -2.71
N ALA A 120 -31.24 1.94 -3.73
CA ALA A 120 -30.33 0.98 -4.34
C ALA A 120 -29.17 1.68 -5.08
N ARG A 121 -29.46 2.69 -5.92
CA ARG A 121 -28.44 3.49 -6.62
C ARG A 121 -27.49 4.20 -5.67
N LEU A 122 -28.01 4.84 -4.62
CA LEU A 122 -27.17 5.49 -3.61
C LEU A 122 -26.23 4.49 -2.90
N ARG A 123 -26.72 3.26 -2.62
CA ARG A 123 -25.88 2.19 -2.06
C ARG A 123 -24.83 1.70 -3.06
N ALA A 124 -25.20 1.51 -4.33
CA ALA A 124 -24.29 1.10 -5.40
C ALA A 124 -23.18 2.15 -5.61
N GLN A 125 -23.54 3.43 -5.75
CA GLN A 125 -22.59 4.53 -5.90
C GLN A 125 -21.61 4.59 -4.72
N ARG A 126 -22.13 4.48 -3.48
CA ARG A 126 -21.29 4.40 -2.29
C ARG A 126 -20.33 3.22 -2.34
N ALA A 127 -20.80 2.04 -2.75
CA ALA A 127 -19.97 0.84 -2.85
C ALA A 127 -18.83 1.01 -3.88
N HIS A 128 -19.12 1.58 -5.05
CA HIS A 128 -18.11 1.87 -6.08
C HIS A 128 -17.04 2.86 -5.56
N VAL A 129 -17.45 3.96 -4.92
CA VAL A 129 -16.52 4.95 -4.34
C VAL A 129 -15.63 4.31 -3.27
N LEU A 130 -16.19 3.48 -2.38
CA LEU A 130 -15.43 2.81 -1.33
C LEU A 130 -14.45 1.79 -1.90
N SER A 131 -14.86 1.01 -2.90
CA SER A 131 -13.98 0.06 -3.62
C SER A 131 -12.82 0.80 -4.30
N ALA A 132 -13.10 1.87 -5.03
CA ALA A 132 -12.08 2.68 -5.70
C ALA A 132 -11.08 3.28 -4.69
N ARG A 133 -11.57 3.81 -3.57
CA ARG A 133 -10.73 4.32 -2.47
C ARG A 133 -9.85 3.23 -1.86
N PHE A 134 -10.36 2.02 -1.69
CA PHE A 134 -9.59 0.89 -1.20
C PHE A 134 -8.48 0.50 -2.19
N ARG A 135 -8.80 0.35 -3.48
CA ARG A 135 -7.83 0.05 -4.53
C ARG A 135 -6.73 1.12 -4.60
N ALA A 136 -7.10 2.41 -4.59
CA ALA A 136 -6.14 3.52 -4.63
C ALA A 136 -5.14 3.48 -3.45
N ARG A 137 -5.63 3.18 -2.24
CA ARG A 137 -4.77 3.05 -1.05
C ARG A 137 -3.82 1.87 -1.15
N ARG A 138 -4.28 0.75 -1.69
CA ARG A 138 -3.42 -0.40 -1.97
C ARG A 138 -2.31 -0.04 -2.97
N ARG A 139 -2.61 0.68 -4.05
CA ARG A 139 -1.58 1.14 -5.01
C ARG A 139 -0.57 2.08 -4.35
N LEU A 140 -1.02 2.98 -3.49
CA LEU A 140 -0.12 3.85 -2.73
C LEU A 140 0.78 3.05 -1.78
N ALA A 141 0.25 2.00 -1.14
CA ALA A 141 1.06 1.11 -0.31
C ALA A 141 2.10 0.33 -1.13
N GLU A 142 1.73 -0.17 -2.32
CA GLU A 142 2.65 -0.80 -3.28
C GLU A 142 3.79 0.17 -3.67
N LEU A 143 3.48 1.43 -4.02
CA LEU A 143 4.50 2.44 -4.34
C LEU A 143 5.43 2.75 -3.15
N ARG A 144 4.88 2.84 -1.93
CA ARG A 144 5.70 3.03 -0.72
C ARG A 144 6.62 1.84 -0.46
N ALA A 145 6.16 0.62 -0.73
CA ALA A 145 6.98 -0.59 -0.64
C ALA A 145 8.18 -0.52 -1.60
N LEU A 146 7.93 -0.15 -2.86
CA LEU A 146 8.99 0.03 -3.87
C LEU A 146 9.99 1.11 -3.46
N ARG A 147 9.51 2.27 -3.00
CA ARG A 147 10.37 3.35 -2.48
C ARG A 147 11.23 2.86 -1.31
N TYR A 148 10.65 2.09 -0.40
CA TYR A 148 11.39 1.53 0.73
C TYR A 148 12.46 0.52 0.26
N GLN A 149 12.15 -0.34 -0.71
CA GLN A 149 13.12 -1.29 -1.28
C GLN A 149 14.31 -0.58 -1.94
N LEU A 150 14.08 0.54 -2.63
CA LEU A 150 15.14 1.40 -3.19
C LEU A 150 16.04 1.96 -2.09
N LEU A 151 15.46 2.48 -1.01
CA LEU A 151 16.21 3.02 0.13
C LEU A 151 16.97 1.94 0.92
N ARG A 152 16.57 0.67 0.78
CA ARG A 152 17.18 -0.49 1.47
C ARG A 152 18.24 -1.24 0.68
N HIS A 153 18.69 -0.75 -0.48
CA HIS A 153 19.80 -1.35 -1.24
C HIS A 153 21.17 -1.31 -0.55
N ARG A 154 21.23 -1.07 0.77
CA ARG A 154 22.32 -1.50 1.65
C ARG A 154 21.89 -2.78 2.37
N PRO A 155 22.63 -3.90 2.24
CA PRO A 155 22.28 -5.14 2.93
C PRO A 155 22.55 -4.96 4.43
N ALA A 156 21.59 -4.39 5.15
CA ALA A 156 21.54 -4.59 6.59
C ALA A 156 21.24 -6.07 6.77
N GLY A 157 22.21 -6.81 7.32
CA GLY A 157 22.18 -8.24 7.59
C GLY A 157 21.07 -8.61 8.58
N LEU A 158 19.82 -8.49 8.15
CA LEU A 158 18.66 -9.00 8.83
C LEU A 158 18.63 -10.52 8.58
N ASN A 159 19.52 -11.21 9.27
CA ASN A 159 19.46 -12.64 9.50
C ASN A 159 18.76 -12.86 10.85
N GLY A 160 17.94 -13.91 10.97
CA GLY A 160 17.23 -14.24 12.21
C GLY A 160 15.77 -13.82 12.28
N ARG A 161 15.14 -14.03 13.44
CA ARG A 161 13.69 -13.95 13.66
C ARG A 161 13.09 -12.57 13.35
N ALA A 162 13.75 -11.50 13.78
CA ALA A 162 13.32 -10.11 13.50
C ALA A 162 13.20 -9.84 11.99
N ALA A 163 14.09 -10.40 11.17
CA ALA A 163 14.06 -10.26 9.73
C ALA A 163 12.84 -10.92 9.09
N ILE A 164 12.48 -12.11 9.60
CA ILE A 164 11.29 -12.84 9.15
C ILE A 164 10.04 -12.04 9.49
N ALA A 165 9.94 -11.52 10.72
CA ALA A 165 8.82 -10.67 11.14
C ALA A 165 8.68 -9.42 10.27
N VAL A 166 9.78 -8.70 10.01
CA VAL A 166 9.76 -7.51 9.14
C VAL A 166 9.34 -7.88 7.71
N ARG A 167 9.85 -8.97 7.12
CA ARG A 167 9.43 -9.43 5.79
C ARG A 167 7.94 -9.82 5.77
N ALA A 168 7.47 -10.49 6.82
CA ALA A 168 6.07 -10.86 6.97
C ALA A 168 5.18 -9.61 6.98
N ALA A 169 5.48 -8.63 7.84
CA ALA A 169 4.71 -7.38 7.91
C ALA A 169 4.68 -6.63 6.57
N LEU A 170 5.83 -6.53 5.89
CA LEU A 170 5.93 -5.88 4.57
C LEU A 170 5.12 -6.61 3.49
N SER A 171 4.98 -7.94 3.58
CA SER A 171 4.15 -8.72 2.65
C SER A 171 2.66 -8.37 2.74
N ARG A 172 2.24 -7.70 3.81
CA ARG A 172 0.84 -7.34 4.09
C ARG A 172 0.52 -5.89 3.77
N LEU A 173 1.43 -5.13 3.17
CA LEU A 173 1.17 -3.74 2.74
C LEU A 173 -0.10 -3.67 1.87
N GLY A 174 -0.98 -2.72 2.20
CA GLY A 174 -2.26 -2.52 1.54
C GLY A 174 -3.40 -3.42 2.03
N ARG A 175 -3.16 -4.38 2.95
CA ARG A 175 -4.26 -5.12 3.60
C ARG A 175 -5.11 -4.18 4.49
N PRO A 176 -6.44 -4.36 4.55
CA PRO A 176 -7.32 -3.48 5.32
C PRO A 176 -7.08 -3.56 6.83
N TYR A 177 -7.30 -2.44 7.51
CA TYR A 177 -7.48 -2.44 8.95
C TYR A 177 -8.87 -2.96 9.33
N VAL A 178 -8.93 -3.91 10.27
CA VAL A 178 -10.16 -4.36 10.91
C VAL A 178 -9.89 -4.55 12.40
N TRP A 179 -10.67 -3.87 13.25
CA TRP A 179 -10.54 -3.98 14.70
C TRP A 179 -10.69 -5.45 15.14
N GLY A 180 -9.73 -5.97 15.91
CA GLY A 180 -9.74 -7.35 16.37
C GLY A 180 -9.11 -8.36 15.40
N ALA A 181 -8.75 -7.97 14.17
CA ALA A 181 -8.23 -8.92 13.18
C ALA A 181 -6.73 -9.24 13.36
N THR A 182 -6.36 -10.50 13.13
CA THR A 182 -5.01 -11.06 13.35
C THR A 182 -4.40 -11.70 12.10
N GLY A 183 -4.90 -11.36 10.91
CA GLY A 183 -4.36 -11.83 9.63
C GLY A 183 -4.99 -13.11 9.08
N PRO A 184 -4.48 -13.60 7.92
CA PRO A 184 -3.42 -12.99 7.11
C PRO A 184 -3.92 -11.91 6.15
N GLU A 185 -5.24 -11.73 6.02
CA GLU A 185 -5.83 -10.81 5.03
C GLU A 185 -6.27 -9.46 5.61
N GLN A 186 -6.42 -9.36 6.93
CA GLN A 186 -6.96 -8.19 7.62
C GLN A 186 -6.29 -8.08 8.98
N PHE A 187 -6.01 -6.87 9.45
CA PHE A 187 -5.25 -6.69 10.69
C PHE A 187 -5.76 -5.50 11.51
N ASP A 188 -5.67 -5.57 12.83
CA ASP A 188 -5.46 -4.37 13.63
C ASP A 188 -3.97 -4.16 13.94
N CYS A 189 -3.65 -3.15 14.75
CA CYS A 189 -2.27 -2.77 15.03
C CYS A 189 -1.47 -3.92 15.68
N SER A 190 -1.93 -4.43 16.81
CA SER A 190 -1.24 -5.51 17.54
C SER A 190 -1.37 -6.86 16.84
N GLY A 191 -2.46 -7.11 16.12
CA GLY A 191 -2.67 -8.30 15.30
C GLY A 191 -1.68 -8.38 14.13
N LEU A 192 -1.32 -7.25 13.50
CA LEU A 192 -0.27 -7.21 12.48
C LEU A 192 1.09 -7.62 13.05
N VAL A 193 1.46 -7.05 14.18
CA VAL A 193 2.76 -7.31 14.83
C VAL A 193 2.83 -8.75 15.33
N GLN A 194 1.77 -9.22 16.01
CA GLN A 194 1.63 -10.59 16.49
C GLN A 194 1.76 -11.60 15.35
N TRP A 195 0.98 -11.44 14.28
CA TRP A 195 1.01 -12.34 13.13
C TRP A 195 2.39 -12.35 12.46
N SER A 196 3.05 -11.19 12.37
CA SER A 196 4.38 -11.08 11.77
C SER A 196 5.42 -11.86 12.56
N TYR A 197 5.42 -11.74 13.89
CA TYR A 197 6.33 -12.47 14.76
C TYR A 197 6.01 -13.97 14.86
N ALA A 198 4.74 -14.34 14.71
CA ALA A 198 4.35 -15.75 14.59
C ALA A 198 5.00 -16.42 13.37
N GLN A 199 5.20 -15.71 12.25
CA GLN A 199 5.95 -16.23 11.09
C GLN A 199 7.43 -16.52 11.43
N ALA A 200 7.95 -15.87 12.47
CA ALA A 200 9.30 -16.06 12.98
C ALA A 200 9.37 -17.07 14.16
N GLY A 201 8.25 -17.71 14.51
CA GLY A 201 8.15 -18.63 15.63
C GLY A 201 8.21 -17.96 17.01
N ILE A 202 7.94 -16.65 17.10
CA ILE A 202 7.86 -15.92 18.37
C ILE A 202 6.38 -15.65 18.67
N HIS A 203 5.96 -16.04 19.87
CA HIS A 203 4.66 -15.66 20.40
C HIS A 203 4.73 -14.23 20.94
N LEU A 204 3.74 -13.42 20.59
CA LEU A 204 3.48 -12.12 21.20
C LEU A 204 2.05 -12.11 21.72
N ASP A 205 1.82 -11.36 22.78
CA ASP A 205 0.50 -11.18 23.32
C ASP A 205 -0.42 -10.46 22.34
N ARG A 206 -1.74 -10.56 22.54
CA ARG A 206 -2.72 -10.10 21.55
C ARG A 206 -2.88 -8.58 21.54
N THR A 207 -2.84 -7.94 22.69
CA THR A 207 -3.22 -6.52 22.83
C THR A 207 -2.00 -5.62 22.99
N THR A 208 -2.11 -4.35 22.59
CA THR A 208 -1.02 -3.37 22.78
C THR A 208 -0.63 -3.21 24.26
N TYR A 209 -1.61 -3.30 25.16
CA TYR A 209 -1.42 -3.23 26.61
C TYR A 209 -0.61 -4.39 27.18
N GLN A 210 -0.64 -5.54 26.52
CA GLN A 210 0.17 -6.69 26.88
C GLN A 210 1.52 -6.64 26.16
N GLN A 211 1.52 -6.39 24.84
CA GLN A 211 2.72 -6.32 24.02
C GLN A 211 3.74 -5.28 24.48
N ILE A 212 3.31 -4.24 25.19
CA ILE A 212 4.25 -3.29 25.80
C ILE A 212 5.14 -3.93 26.88
N ASN A 213 4.85 -5.17 27.30
CA ASN A 213 5.66 -5.96 28.22
C ASN A 213 6.38 -7.13 27.52
N ASP A 214 6.16 -7.34 26.22
CA ASP A 214 6.83 -8.39 25.46
C ASP A 214 8.28 -8.00 25.14
N GLY A 215 9.23 -8.75 25.70
CA GLY A 215 10.66 -8.54 25.48
C GLY A 215 11.28 -7.42 26.33
N ILE A 216 12.37 -6.82 25.86
CA ILE A 216 13.17 -5.86 26.64
C ILE A 216 12.93 -4.41 26.20
N PRO A 217 12.98 -3.42 27.12
CA PRO A 217 12.95 -2.01 26.74
C PRO A 217 14.18 -1.64 25.91
N VAL A 218 13.98 -0.81 24.88
CA VAL A 218 15.05 -0.30 24.02
C VAL A 218 14.98 1.22 23.95
N PRO A 219 16.10 1.95 24.15
CA PRO A 219 16.10 3.39 23.92
C PRO A 219 16.00 3.69 22.43
N ARG A 220 15.35 4.79 22.07
CA ARG A 220 15.14 5.21 20.66
C ARG A 220 16.41 5.17 19.82
N SER A 221 17.54 5.62 20.37
CA SER A 221 18.84 5.65 19.69
C SER A 221 19.35 4.26 19.27
N GLN A 222 18.82 3.19 19.86
CA GLN A 222 19.17 1.80 19.61
C GLN A 222 18.08 1.02 18.87
N VAL A 223 17.08 1.71 18.31
CA VAL A 223 16.00 1.07 17.56
C VAL A 223 16.56 0.31 16.37
N ARG A 224 16.09 -0.92 16.19
CA ARG A 224 16.48 -1.83 15.11
C ARG A 224 15.24 -2.37 14.40
N PRO A 225 15.37 -2.82 13.13
CA PRO A 225 14.30 -3.53 12.46
C PRO A 225 13.85 -4.76 13.28
N GLY A 226 12.55 -4.89 13.50
CA GLY A 226 11.96 -5.88 14.39
C GLY A 226 11.42 -5.29 15.69
N ASP A 227 12.02 -4.22 16.21
CA ASP A 227 11.54 -3.66 17.49
C ASP A 227 10.06 -3.20 17.39
N LEU A 228 9.28 -3.48 18.43
CA LEU A 228 7.91 -2.97 18.59
C LEU A 228 7.98 -1.52 19.03
N VAL A 229 7.24 -0.66 18.35
CA VAL A 229 7.23 0.78 18.59
C VAL A 229 5.82 1.21 19.00
N PHE A 230 5.71 1.82 20.18
CA PHE A 230 4.47 2.27 20.78
C PHE A 230 4.47 3.81 20.84
N PRO A 231 3.81 4.49 19.89
CA PRO A 231 3.67 5.95 19.93
C PRO A 231 2.75 6.43 21.07
N HIS A 232 1.86 5.57 21.54
CA HIS A 232 1.00 5.75 22.72
C HIS A 232 0.44 4.39 23.14
N ALA A 233 -0.21 4.29 24.31
CA ALA A 233 -0.65 3.01 24.88
C ALA A 233 -1.60 2.19 23.99
N GLY A 234 -2.45 2.86 23.21
CA GLY A 234 -3.45 2.21 22.34
C GLY A 234 -2.96 1.80 20.94
N HIS A 235 -1.68 1.92 20.61
CA HIS A 235 -1.18 1.59 19.26
C HIS A 235 0.23 1.00 19.28
N VAL A 236 0.49 0.10 18.33
CA VAL A 236 1.79 -0.55 18.14
C VAL A 236 2.12 -0.63 16.67
N GLN A 237 3.41 -0.50 16.38
CA GLN A 237 3.99 -0.50 15.04
C GLN A 237 5.22 -1.41 15.06
N LEU A 238 5.64 -1.91 13.90
CA LEU A 238 6.87 -2.69 13.78
C LEU A 238 7.97 -1.86 13.12
N ALA A 239 9.11 -1.67 13.79
CA ALA A 239 10.25 -0.96 13.23
C ALA A 239 10.83 -1.73 12.03
N ILE A 240 11.14 -1.01 10.94
CA ILE A 240 11.69 -1.61 9.72
C ILE A 240 13.05 -1.00 9.32
N GLY A 241 13.58 -0.08 10.13
CA GLY A 241 14.85 0.64 9.89
C GLY A 241 14.64 1.98 9.21
N ASN A 242 15.71 2.77 9.04
CA ASN A 242 15.69 4.10 8.41
C ASN A 242 14.68 5.08 9.03
N ASN A 243 14.44 4.99 10.34
CA ASN A 243 13.39 5.75 11.04
C ASN A 243 11.99 5.56 10.43
N LEU A 244 11.70 4.34 9.97
CA LEU A 244 10.40 3.92 9.44
C LEU A 244 9.83 2.75 10.24
N VAL A 245 8.50 2.66 10.19
CA VAL A 245 7.71 1.57 10.77
C VAL A 245 6.68 1.07 9.76
N VAL A 246 6.21 -0.16 9.95
CA VAL A 246 5.00 -0.68 9.31
C VAL A 246 3.88 -0.79 10.34
N GLU A 247 2.69 -0.37 9.98
CA GLU A 247 1.54 -0.28 10.90
C GLU A 247 0.22 -0.58 10.20
N ALA A 248 -0.76 -1.07 10.97
CA ALA A 248 -2.18 -1.02 10.64
C ALA A 248 -2.83 0.06 11.53
N PRO A 249 -3.10 1.28 11.02
CA PRO A 249 -3.20 2.45 11.90
C PRO A 249 -4.57 2.67 12.54
N TYR A 250 -5.68 2.48 11.81
CA TYR A 250 -7.04 2.76 12.30
C TYR A 250 -8.14 2.24 11.35
N PRO A 251 -9.41 2.13 11.78
CA PRO A 251 -10.53 1.73 10.95
C PRO A 251 -10.64 2.48 9.62
N GLY A 252 -10.75 1.72 8.53
CA GLY A 252 -10.80 2.27 7.18
C GLY A 252 -9.45 2.71 6.63
N ALA A 253 -8.33 2.49 7.31
CA ALA A 253 -7.00 2.56 6.71
C ALA A 253 -6.54 1.19 6.20
N SER A 254 -5.33 1.14 5.65
CA SER A 254 -4.67 -0.08 5.22
C SER A 254 -3.26 -0.13 5.82
N VAL A 255 -2.71 -1.34 5.94
CA VAL A 255 -1.32 -1.57 6.34
C VAL A 255 -0.40 -0.75 5.45
N ARG A 256 0.49 0.04 6.06
CA ARG A 256 1.35 0.99 5.35
C ARG A 256 2.68 1.20 6.07
N ILE A 257 3.63 1.76 5.33
CA ILE A 257 4.87 2.30 5.90
C ILE A 257 4.64 3.75 6.31
N SER A 258 5.08 4.09 7.52
CA SER A 258 5.00 5.42 8.12
C SER A 258 6.34 5.84 8.72
N PRO A 259 6.59 7.15 8.90
CA PRO A 259 7.72 7.63 9.70
C PRO A 259 7.61 7.19 11.16
N LEU A 260 8.75 6.89 11.77
CA LEU A 260 8.86 6.61 13.20
C LEU A 260 8.86 7.94 13.97
N GLY A 261 7.77 8.23 14.69
CA GLY A 261 7.57 9.48 15.43
C GLY A 261 8.54 9.65 16.62
N PRO A 262 8.83 10.87 17.08
CA PRO A 262 9.93 11.15 18.02
C PRO A 262 9.75 10.56 19.43
N ASN A 263 8.53 10.60 19.96
CA ASN A 263 8.20 10.15 21.32
C ASN A 263 7.53 8.77 21.26
N VAL A 264 8.26 7.72 21.65
CA VAL A 264 7.83 6.33 21.56
C VAL A 264 8.40 5.51 22.70
N ALA A 265 7.63 4.53 23.18
CA ALA A 265 8.18 3.40 23.93
C ALA A 265 8.56 2.29 22.94
N ILE A 266 9.67 1.59 23.17
CA ILE A 266 10.16 0.55 22.26
C ILE A 266 10.47 -0.72 23.03
N ARG A 267 10.02 -1.85 22.48
CA ARG A 267 10.30 -3.20 23.00
C ARG A 267 10.98 -4.07 21.95
N ARG A 268 11.93 -4.89 22.38
CA ARG A 268 12.59 -5.88 21.53
C ARG A 268 12.24 -7.30 21.98
N PRO A 269 11.46 -8.05 21.19
CA PRO A 269 11.18 -9.45 21.45
C PRO A 269 12.46 -10.29 21.39
N LEU A 270 12.51 -11.35 22.20
CA LEU A 270 13.64 -12.27 22.33
C LEU A 270 13.36 -13.61 21.62
#